data_AF-A0A0D6LK12-F1
#
_entry.id   AF-A0A0D6LK12-F1
#
_cell.length_a   1.000
_cell.length_b   1.000
_cell.length_c   1.000
_cell.angle_alpha   90.00
_cell.angle_beta   90.00
_cell.angle_gamma   90.00
#
_symmetry.space_group_name_H-M   'P 1'
#
loop_
_entity.id
_entity.type
_entity.pdbx_description
1 polymer ?
#
loop_
_entity_poly.entity_id
_entity_poly.type
_entity_poly.pdbx_seq_one_letter_code
_entity_poly.pdbx_strand_id
1 'polypeptide(L)'
;MLHPRSSSVRERCAADCPPSILATECRHLGVVAVDVAGSAHGADEQYEREVVVMFQAINDMHAERIGHGYRVMQQPDMYKKCDMFRYFLDDQRIHLEACPYSSVMTGAVPLDWKKHPIASWAKDNVNFSISRDDPTCFDNTMLSELQLAKDEIGLTPHQLWQCQLNAARSCFLTETEKKPIIEKILAAEPKQ
;
A
#
# COMPACT_ATOMS: atom_id res chain seq x y z
N MET A 1 -33.12 -29.04 -12.89
CA MET A 1 -32.05 -29.83 -12.23
C MET A 1 -30.80 -28.97 -12.21
N LEU A 2 -30.54 -28.30 -11.08
CA LEU A 2 -29.33 -27.52 -10.87
C LEU A 2 -28.23 -28.49 -10.41
N HIS A 3 -27.12 -28.54 -11.13
CA HIS A 3 -25.92 -29.24 -10.67
C HIS A 3 -25.37 -28.54 -9.41
N PRO A 4 -25.07 -29.28 -8.33
CA PRO A 4 -24.42 -28.71 -7.17
C PRO A 4 -22.97 -28.36 -7.54
N ARG A 5 -22.60 -27.08 -7.40
CA ARG A 5 -21.19 -26.69 -7.40
C ARG A 5 -20.55 -27.21 -6.10
N SER A 6 -19.37 -27.78 -6.23
CA SER A 6 -18.61 -28.43 -5.16
C SER A 6 -18.49 -27.54 -3.91
N SER A 7 -18.81 -28.14 -2.76
CA SER A 7 -18.92 -27.53 -1.44
C SER A 7 -17.60 -27.44 -0.66
N SER A 8 -16.44 -27.68 -1.29
CA SER A 8 -15.20 -27.92 -0.54
C SER A 8 -14.39 -26.69 -0.11
N VAL A 9 -14.85 -25.46 -0.38
CA VAL A 9 -14.11 -24.23 -0.01
C VAL A 9 -14.83 -23.41 1.07
N ARG A 10 -16.08 -23.74 1.42
CA ARG A 10 -16.90 -22.92 2.34
C ARG A 10 -16.88 -23.33 3.82
N GLU A 11 -16.19 -24.41 4.21
CA GLU A 11 -16.32 -24.97 5.56
C GLU A 11 -15.01 -25.13 6.35
N ARG A 12 -13.90 -24.50 5.91
CA ARG A 12 -12.78 -24.28 6.81
C ARG A 12 -12.96 -22.91 7.46
N CYS A 13 -13.32 -22.93 8.73
CA CYS A 13 -13.35 -21.72 9.56
C CYS A 13 -12.00 -21.01 9.39
N ALA A 14 -12.01 -19.78 8.85
CA ALA A 14 -10.79 -18.99 8.64
C ALA A 14 -10.01 -18.72 9.94
N ALA A 15 -10.60 -19.02 11.11
CA ALA A 15 -10.01 -18.78 12.42
C ALA A 15 -8.81 -19.69 12.77
N ASP A 16 -8.75 -20.92 12.24
CA ASP A 16 -7.72 -21.92 12.63
C ASP A 16 -6.68 -22.20 11.53
N CYS A 17 -6.79 -21.55 10.37
CA CYS A 17 -5.84 -21.70 9.28
C CYS A 17 -4.66 -20.73 9.50
N PRO A 18 -3.39 -21.20 9.50
CA PRO A 18 -2.23 -20.31 9.54
C PRO A 18 -2.32 -19.25 8.44
N PRO A 19 -2.04 -17.96 8.73
CA PRO A 19 -2.16 -16.88 7.75
C PRO A 19 -1.38 -17.13 6.45
N SER A 20 -0.21 -17.77 6.54
CA SER A 20 0.61 -18.13 5.37
C SER A 20 -0.06 -19.17 4.46
N ILE A 21 -0.80 -20.14 5.02
CA ILE A 21 -1.54 -21.14 4.24
C ILE A 21 -2.72 -20.46 3.54
N LEU A 22 -3.47 -19.63 4.26
CA LEU A 22 -4.59 -18.89 3.66
C LEU A 22 -4.10 -17.96 2.54
N ALA A 23 -3.03 -17.20 2.78
CA ALA A 23 -2.43 -16.33 1.79
C ALA A 23 -1.95 -17.10 0.55
N THR A 24 -1.33 -18.27 0.74
CA THR A 24 -0.89 -19.13 -0.36
C THR A 24 -2.07 -19.70 -1.17
N GLU A 25 -3.10 -20.23 -0.51
CA GLU A 25 -4.29 -20.80 -1.17
C GLU A 25 -5.09 -19.72 -1.92
N CYS A 26 -5.23 -18.53 -1.32
CA CYS A 26 -6.01 -17.41 -1.86
C CYS A 26 -5.20 -16.44 -2.72
N ARG A 27 -3.92 -16.67 -3.00
CA ARG A 27 -3.06 -15.75 -3.75
C ARG A 27 -3.64 -15.28 -5.09
N HIS A 28 -4.43 -16.14 -5.74
CA HIS A 28 -5.08 -15.86 -7.01
C HIS A 28 -6.18 -14.78 -6.93
N LEU A 29 -6.58 -14.39 -5.72
CA LEU A 29 -7.55 -13.32 -5.45
C LEU A 29 -6.87 -11.99 -5.10
N GLY A 30 -5.54 -11.96 -4.99
CA GLY A 30 -4.77 -10.82 -4.49
C GLY A 30 -4.50 -10.91 -2.99
N VAL A 31 -3.26 -10.63 -2.59
CA VAL A 31 -2.87 -10.57 -1.17
C VAL A 31 -2.35 -9.18 -0.81
N VAL A 32 -2.89 -8.61 0.27
CA VAL A 32 -2.42 -7.35 0.85
C VAL A 32 -1.80 -7.66 2.20
N ALA A 33 -0.53 -7.30 2.39
CA ALA A 33 0.05 -7.19 3.72
C ALA A 33 -0.27 -5.80 4.27
N VAL A 34 -0.59 -5.68 5.55
CA VAL A 34 -0.85 -4.38 6.17
C VAL A 34 0.29 -4.11 7.15
N ASP A 35 1.07 -3.05 6.90
CA ASP A 35 1.98 -2.49 7.91
C ASP A 35 1.12 -1.71 8.89
N VAL A 36 0.66 -2.35 9.97
CA VAL A 36 -0.07 -1.68 11.05
C VAL A 36 0.91 -0.72 11.71
N ALA A 37 0.93 0.52 11.23
CA ALA A 37 1.77 1.58 11.72
C ALA A 37 0.88 2.57 12.47
N GLY A 38 1.19 2.78 13.75
CA GLY A 38 0.44 3.65 14.64
C GLY A 38 0.29 3.02 16.02
N SER A 39 0.99 3.58 16.99
CA SER A 39 0.72 3.36 18.40
C SER A 39 -0.02 4.56 18.97
N ALA A 40 -1.31 4.37 19.21
CA ALA A 40 -1.80 4.80 20.51
C ALA A 40 -0.89 4.09 21.53
N HIS A 41 -0.20 4.82 22.39
CA HIS A 41 0.83 4.32 23.31
C HIS A 41 0.28 3.28 24.33
N GLY A 42 -0.18 2.12 23.85
CA GLY A 42 -1.01 1.18 24.58
C GLY A 42 -0.73 -0.27 24.17
N ALA A 43 -0.18 -0.98 25.15
CA ALA A 43 -0.09 -2.43 25.34
C ALA A 43 0.96 -3.27 24.58
N ASP A 44 1.28 -3.08 23.28
CA ASP A 44 2.04 -4.14 22.56
C ASP A 44 3.29 -3.69 21.75
N GLU A 45 3.85 -2.49 21.98
CA GLU A 45 5.08 -2.06 21.29
C GLU A 45 6.37 -2.66 21.88
N GLN A 46 6.53 -3.97 21.65
CA GLN A 46 7.83 -4.65 21.63
C GLN A 46 8.08 -5.30 20.25
N TYR A 47 7.52 -4.75 19.17
CA TYR A 47 7.93 -5.18 17.84
C TYR A 47 9.29 -4.56 17.54
N GLU A 48 10.28 -5.41 17.30
CA GLU A 48 11.61 -4.99 16.87
C GLU A 48 11.51 -4.11 15.62
N ARG A 49 12.45 -3.17 15.46
CA ARG A 49 12.53 -2.22 14.32
C ARG A 49 12.90 -2.91 13.00
N GLU A 50 12.48 -4.15 12.83
CA GLU A 50 13.02 -5.07 11.85
C GLU A 50 12.04 -5.24 10.70
N VAL A 51 12.53 -4.82 9.54
CA VAL A 51 11.91 -4.98 8.23
C VAL A 51 11.72 -6.47 7.87
N VAL A 52 12.33 -7.37 8.64
CA VAL A 52 12.16 -8.83 8.59
C VAL A 52 10.68 -9.25 8.53
N VAL A 53 9.78 -8.60 9.29
CA VAL A 53 8.35 -8.96 9.29
C VAL A 53 7.68 -8.63 7.95
N MET A 54 8.07 -7.52 7.32
CA MET A 54 7.53 -7.15 6.01
C MET A 54 8.03 -8.08 4.91
N PHE A 55 9.26 -8.56 5.04
CA PHE A 55 9.82 -9.55 4.13
C PHE A 55 9.14 -10.90 4.27
N GLN A 56 8.86 -11.35 5.49
CA GLN A 56 8.05 -12.54 5.72
C GLN A 56 6.67 -12.37 5.07
N ALA A 57 6.05 -11.19 5.17
CA ALA A 57 4.78 -10.95 4.51
C ALA A 57 4.87 -11.03 2.96
N ILE A 58 5.93 -10.50 2.35
CA ILE A 58 6.09 -10.56 0.89
C ILE A 58 6.47 -11.98 0.43
N ASN A 59 7.44 -12.58 1.11
CA ASN A 59 8.06 -13.83 0.65
C ASN A 59 7.23 -15.05 1.07
N ASP A 60 6.73 -15.07 2.31
CA ASP A 60 6.00 -16.20 2.88
C ASP A 60 4.48 -16.07 2.71
N MET A 61 3.95 -14.83 2.60
CA MET A 61 2.52 -14.60 2.34
C MET A 61 2.22 -14.13 0.91
N HIS A 62 3.22 -13.99 0.05
CA HIS A 62 3.05 -13.60 -1.36
C HIS A 62 2.29 -12.28 -1.55
N ALA A 63 2.49 -11.31 -0.65
CA ALA A 63 1.83 -10.02 -0.73
C ALA A 63 2.18 -9.27 -2.02
N GLU A 64 1.17 -8.73 -2.70
CA GLU A 64 1.30 -7.90 -3.91
C GLU A 64 1.16 -6.40 -3.59
N ARG A 65 0.53 -6.09 -2.45
CA ARG A 65 0.37 -4.71 -1.95
C ARG A 65 0.69 -4.64 -0.48
N ILE A 66 1.15 -3.46 -0.04
CA ILE A 66 1.46 -3.16 1.34
C ILE A 66 0.66 -1.95 1.78
N GLY A 67 -0.28 -2.15 2.70
CA GLY A 67 -0.97 -1.09 3.41
C GLY A 67 0.04 -0.24 4.18
N HIS A 68 0.04 1.07 3.97
CA HIS A 68 1.02 2.02 4.51
C HIS A 68 2.44 1.81 3.97
N GLY A 69 3.28 1.02 4.65
CA GLY A 69 4.68 0.77 4.28
C GLY A 69 5.69 1.84 4.70
N TYR A 70 5.33 2.75 5.62
CA TYR A 70 6.19 3.88 6.02
C TYR A 70 7.49 3.44 6.71
N ARG A 71 7.50 2.32 7.42
CA ARG A 71 8.67 1.84 8.17
C ARG A 71 9.81 1.38 7.27
N VAL A 72 9.52 0.91 6.04
CA VAL A 72 10.53 0.48 5.04
C VAL A 72 11.56 1.57 4.77
N MET A 73 11.10 2.82 4.85
CA MET A 73 11.80 3.99 4.34
C MET A 73 12.57 4.74 5.42
N GLN A 74 12.27 4.43 6.70
CA GLN A 74 12.95 4.99 7.86
C GLN A 74 14.32 4.36 8.10
N GLN A 75 14.71 3.35 7.31
CA GLN A 75 16.01 2.68 7.37
C GLN A 75 16.80 2.97 6.07
N PRO A 76 17.51 4.11 5.95
CA PRO A 76 18.13 4.56 4.70
C PRO A 76 19.19 3.60 4.17
N ASP A 77 19.87 2.89 5.05
CA ASP A 77 20.85 1.87 4.67
C ASP A 77 20.18 0.64 4.05
N MET A 78 18.99 0.30 4.50
CA MET A 78 18.28 -0.88 4.03
C MET A 78 17.36 -0.57 2.84
N TYR A 79 16.87 0.67 2.75
CA TYR A 79 16.39 1.28 1.52
C TYR A 79 17.54 1.34 0.52
N LYS A 80 18.55 2.20 0.65
CA LYS A 80 19.50 2.41 -0.47
C LYS A 80 20.52 1.31 -0.72
N LYS A 81 20.82 0.40 0.23
CA LYS A 81 21.92 -0.59 0.09
C LYS A 81 21.47 -2.05 0.02
N CYS A 82 20.19 -2.39 0.22
CA CYS A 82 19.76 -3.78 0.06
C CYS A 82 19.26 -4.05 -1.37
N ASP A 83 19.58 -5.24 -1.88
CA ASP A 83 18.97 -5.83 -3.10
C ASP A 83 17.43 -5.84 -3.04
N MET A 84 16.89 -5.68 -1.84
CA MET A 84 15.48 -5.67 -1.51
C MET A 84 14.78 -4.36 -1.85
N PHE A 85 15.47 -3.23 -1.73
CA PHE A 85 14.93 -1.98 -2.22
C PHE A 85 14.92 -1.93 -3.75
N ARG A 86 15.94 -2.53 -4.37
CA ARG A 86 15.91 -2.82 -5.80
C ARG A 86 14.77 -3.79 -6.13
N TYR A 87 14.45 -4.75 -5.27
CA TYR A 87 13.26 -5.59 -5.45
C TYR A 87 11.96 -4.75 -5.44
N PHE A 88 11.77 -3.80 -4.52
CA PHE A 88 10.59 -2.92 -4.52
C PHE A 88 10.55 -1.90 -5.67
N LEU A 89 11.70 -1.44 -6.16
CA LEU A 89 11.78 -0.44 -7.23
C LEU A 89 11.84 -1.06 -8.64
N ASP A 90 12.65 -2.09 -8.81
CA ASP A 90 12.90 -2.76 -10.09
C ASP A 90 11.80 -3.80 -10.37
N ASP A 91 11.24 -4.45 -9.32
CA ASP A 91 10.03 -5.26 -9.42
C ASP A 91 8.81 -4.45 -8.98
N GLN A 92 8.24 -3.70 -9.94
CA GLN A 92 7.02 -2.90 -9.79
C GLN A 92 5.77 -3.71 -9.33
N ARG A 93 5.93 -5.00 -9.02
CA ARG A 93 4.89 -5.87 -8.47
C ARG A 93 4.40 -5.44 -7.09
N ILE A 94 5.24 -4.82 -6.25
CA ILE A 94 4.80 -4.42 -4.91
C ILE A 94 4.32 -2.97 -4.89
N HIS A 95 3.05 -2.76 -4.53
CA HIS A 95 2.42 -1.45 -4.45
C HIS A 95 2.21 -0.99 -3.01
N LEU A 96 2.64 0.23 -2.67
CA LEU A 96 2.40 0.82 -1.34
C LEU A 96 1.10 1.64 -1.32
N GLU A 97 0.27 1.43 -0.32
CA GLU A 97 -0.99 2.15 -0.14
C GLU A 97 -0.82 3.23 0.94
N ALA A 98 -0.37 4.42 0.53
CA ALA A 98 -0.12 5.50 1.48
C ALA A 98 -1.44 6.13 1.94
N CYS A 99 -1.55 6.37 3.25
CA CYS A 99 -2.62 7.14 3.88
C CYS A 99 -2.01 8.35 4.63
N PRO A 100 -1.73 9.48 3.95
CA PRO A 100 -0.93 10.56 4.53
C PRO A 100 -1.53 11.23 5.77
N TYR A 101 -2.84 11.52 5.76
CA TYR A 101 -3.46 12.13 6.93
C TYR A 101 -3.51 11.14 8.11
N SER A 102 -3.99 9.93 7.86
CA SER A 102 -4.07 8.86 8.86
C SER A 102 -2.73 8.59 9.52
N SER A 103 -1.65 8.49 8.74
CA SER A 103 -0.31 8.15 9.26
C SER A 103 0.18 9.13 10.32
N VAL A 104 -0.15 10.41 10.18
CA VAL A 104 0.21 11.44 11.15
C VAL A 104 -0.73 11.42 12.34
N MET A 105 -2.04 11.24 12.10
CA MET A 105 -3.05 11.19 13.17
C MET A 105 -2.88 9.97 14.09
N THR A 106 -2.40 8.84 13.56
CA THR A 106 -2.14 7.61 14.32
C THR A 106 -0.73 7.55 14.92
N GLY A 107 0.11 8.54 14.64
CA GLY A 107 1.51 8.60 15.11
C GLY A 107 2.48 7.68 14.36
N ALA A 108 2.05 7.04 13.27
CA ALA A 108 2.91 6.23 12.40
C ALA A 108 4.04 7.05 11.75
N VAL A 109 3.73 8.30 11.41
CA VAL A 109 4.65 9.28 10.84
C VAL A 109 4.64 10.52 11.73
N PRO A 110 5.81 11.08 12.11
CA PRO A 110 5.86 12.33 12.86
C PRO A 110 5.16 13.49 12.13
N LEU A 111 4.58 14.43 12.88
CA LEU A 111 3.94 15.64 12.35
C LEU A 111 4.98 16.62 11.77
N ASP A 112 5.44 16.32 10.56
CA ASP A 112 6.29 17.18 9.71
C ASP A 112 5.96 16.87 8.23
N TRP A 113 4.97 17.58 7.68
CA TRP A 113 4.47 17.31 6.33
C TRP A 113 5.54 17.44 5.24
N LYS A 114 6.45 18.42 5.38
CA LYS A 114 7.53 18.64 4.39
C LYS A 114 8.56 17.51 4.39
N LYS A 115 8.60 16.68 5.44
CA LYS A 115 9.43 15.48 5.53
C LYS A 115 8.62 14.18 5.51
N HIS A 116 7.34 14.23 5.15
CA HIS A 116 6.52 13.03 5.05
C HIS A 116 7.15 12.04 4.05
N PRO A 117 7.22 10.72 4.37
CA PRO A 117 7.96 9.74 3.56
C PRO A 117 7.59 9.74 2.07
N ILE A 118 6.31 9.94 1.75
CA ILE A 118 5.82 9.91 0.36
C ILE A 118 6.47 10.98 -0.54
N ALA A 119 7.03 12.06 0.02
CA ALA A 119 7.80 13.03 -0.77
C ALA A 119 9.05 12.37 -1.40
N SER A 120 9.74 11.51 -0.64
CA SER A 120 10.85 10.71 -1.15
C SER A 120 10.37 9.64 -2.12
N TRP A 121 9.21 9.01 -1.87
CA TRP A 121 8.63 7.99 -2.74
C TRP A 121 8.34 8.53 -4.12
N ALA A 122 7.73 9.72 -4.17
CA ALA A 122 7.41 10.41 -5.39
C ALA A 122 8.66 10.87 -6.15
N LYS A 123 9.74 11.22 -5.44
CA LYS A 123 11.04 11.57 -6.06
C LYS A 123 11.73 10.35 -6.66
N ASP A 124 11.64 9.21 -5.97
CA ASP A 124 12.33 7.98 -6.32
C ASP A 124 11.46 7.06 -7.22
N ASN A 125 10.30 7.55 -7.70
CA ASN A 125 9.35 6.81 -8.56
C ASN A 125 8.90 5.46 -7.97
N VAL A 126 8.72 5.40 -6.66
CA VAL A 126 8.16 4.22 -5.98
C VAL A 126 6.74 3.95 -6.50
N ASN A 127 6.37 2.67 -6.62
CA ASN A 127 5.00 2.29 -6.95
C ASN A 127 4.08 2.46 -5.72
N PHE A 128 3.43 3.62 -5.59
CA PHE A 128 2.48 3.88 -4.51
C PHE A 128 1.22 4.63 -4.97
N SER A 129 0.19 4.59 -4.13
CA SER A 129 -1.04 5.37 -4.24
C SER A 129 -1.33 6.17 -2.97
N ILE A 130 -2.30 7.09 -3.05
CA ILE A 130 -2.82 7.87 -1.92
C ILE A 130 -4.25 7.40 -1.62
N SER A 131 -4.53 7.11 -0.35
CA SER A 131 -5.78 6.56 0.17
C SER A 131 -6.22 7.32 1.43
N ARG A 132 -7.50 7.19 1.79
CA ARG A 132 -8.10 7.89 2.95
C ARG A 132 -8.01 7.15 4.27
N ASP A 133 -7.76 5.84 4.22
CA ASP A 133 -7.86 4.93 5.36
C ASP A 133 -9.30 4.89 5.92
N ASP A 134 -9.53 5.43 7.10
CA ASP A 134 -10.80 5.41 7.83
C ASP A 134 -11.52 6.78 7.79
N PRO A 135 -12.23 7.13 6.70
CA PRO A 135 -12.84 8.46 6.56
C PRO A 135 -13.88 8.79 7.63
N THR A 136 -14.52 7.79 8.23
CA THR A 136 -15.44 8.00 9.37
C THR A 136 -14.71 8.48 10.62
N CYS A 137 -13.48 8.00 10.84
CA CYS A 137 -12.67 8.37 12.00
C CYS A 137 -11.96 9.71 11.80
N PHE A 138 -11.59 10.02 10.56
CA PHE A 138 -10.75 11.18 10.22
C PHE A 138 -11.50 12.36 9.63
N ASP A 139 -12.77 12.19 9.27
CA ASP A 139 -13.59 13.18 8.56
C ASP A 139 -12.88 13.76 7.32
N ASN A 140 -12.24 12.88 6.53
CA ASN A 140 -11.47 13.24 5.35
C ASN A 140 -12.15 12.82 4.02
N THR A 141 -11.71 13.45 2.94
CA THR A 141 -12.13 13.15 1.56
C THR A 141 -10.92 12.88 0.68
N MET A 142 -11.15 12.29 -0.50
CA MET A 142 -10.03 12.05 -1.43
C MET A 142 -9.43 13.37 -1.89
N LEU A 143 -10.28 14.39 -2.04
CA LEU A 143 -9.85 15.75 -2.37
C LEU A 143 -8.96 16.34 -1.27
N SER A 144 -9.31 16.17 0.01
CA SER A 144 -8.47 16.68 1.11
C SER A 144 -7.13 15.96 1.19
N GLU A 145 -7.07 14.63 0.96
CA GLU A 145 -5.79 13.89 0.88
C GLU A 145 -4.89 14.39 -0.26
N LEU A 146 -5.47 14.57 -1.46
CA LEU A 146 -4.73 15.07 -2.61
C LEU A 146 -4.26 16.52 -2.42
N GLN A 147 -5.08 17.36 -1.78
CA GLN A 147 -4.71 18.73 -1.44
C GLN A 147 -3.57 18.77 -0.41
N LEU A 148 -3.65 17.95 0.64
CA LEU A 148 -2.61 17.78 1.65
C LEU A 148 -1.28 17.34 1.00
N ALA A 149 -1.33 16.32 0.14
CA ALA A 149 -0.16 15.83 -0.56
C ALA A 149 0.48 16.89 -1.46
N LYS A 150 -0.33 17.72 -2.12
CA LYS A 150 0.14 18.80 -2.97
C LYS A 150 0.73 19.97 -2.19
N ASP A 151 -0.03 20.54 -1.26
CA ASP A 151 0.28 21.83 -0.66
C ASP A 151 1.23 21.70 0.53
N GLU A 152 1.00 20.68 1.38
CA GLU A 152 1.78 20.48 2.59
C GLU A 152 2.99 19.58 2.34
N ILE A 153 2.80 18.45 1.64
CA ILE A 153 3.90 17.52 1.38
C ILE A 153 4.76 17.97 0.19
N GLY A 154 4.13 18.58 -0.84
CA GLY A 154 4.84 19.15 -1.98
C GLY A 154 4.91 18.27 -3.22
N LEU A 155 3.99 17.30 -3.38
CA LEU A 155 3.90 16.52 -4.61
C LEU A 155 3.45 17.39 -5.78
N THR A 156 4.07 17.19 -6.95
CA THR A 156 3.68 17.88 -8.18
C THR A 156 2.38 17.33 -8.74
N PRO A 157 1.66 18.08 -9.61
CA PRO A 157 0.50 17.55 -10.32
C PRO A 157 0.80 16.26 -11.10
N HIS A 158 1.99 16.16 -11.71
CA HIS A 158 2.42 14.96 -12.42
C HIS A 158 2.61 13.77 -11.46
N GLN A 159 3.22 13.99 -10.28
CA GLN A 159 3.37 12.94 -9.26
C GLN A 159 2.02 12.46 -8.71
N LEU A 160 1.06 13.37 -8.48
CA LEU A 160 -0.29 13.00 -8.05
C LEU A 160 -1.03 12.19 -9.13
N TRP A 161 -0.84 12.53 -10.40
CA TRP A 161 -1.36 11.74 -11.53
C TRP A 161 -0.69 10.35 -11.59
N GLN A 162 0.63 10.29 -11.41
CA GLN A 162 1.38 9.03 -11.39
C GLN A 162 0.88 8.10 -10.27
N CYS A 163 0.57 8.64 -9.08
CA CYS A 163 -0.02 7.86 -7.98
C CYS A 163 -1.36 7.20 -8.39
N GLN A 164 -2.20 7.91 -9.14
CA GLN A 164 -3.48 7.37 -9.63
C GLN A 164 -3.27 6.30 -10.70
N LEU A 165 -2.30 6.51 -11.60
CA LEU A 165 -1.94 5.53 -12.62
C LEU A 165 -1.37 4.25 -11.98
N ASN A 166 -0.51 4.39 -10.99
CA ASN A 166 0.03 3.30 -10.19
C ASN A 166 -1.10 2.51 -9.50
N ALA A 167 -2.02 3.20 -8.83
CA ALA A 167 -3.19 2.57 -8.21
C ALA A 167 -4.02 1.74 -9.20
N ALA A 168 -4.27 2.29 -10.40
CA ALA A 168 -5.04 1.59 -11.43
C ALA A 168 -4.32 0.36 -12.00
N ARG A 169 -3.00 0.42 -12.14
CA ARG A 169 -2.18 -0.74 -12.56
C ARG A 169 -2.12 -1.83 -11.50
N SER A 170 -2.05 -1.43 -10.23
CA SER A 170 -1.86 -2.33 -9.08
C SER A 170 -3.16 -2.78 -8.41
N CYS A 171 -4.34 -2.36 -8.88
CA CYS A 171 -5.60 -2.88 -8.33
C CYS A 171 -5.81 -4.36 -8.69
N PHE A 172 -6.66 -5.06 -7.94
CA PHE A 172 -6.92 -6.49 -8.14
C PHE A 172 -7.99 -6.80 -9.20
N LEU A 173 -8.34 -5.82 -10.05
CA LEU A 173 -9.19 -6.06 -11.21
C LEU A 173 -8.46 -6.94 -12.25
N THR A 174 -9.21 -7.59 -13.12
CA THR A 174 -8.62 -8.26 -14.28
C THR A 174 -8.03 -7.24 -15.26
N GLU A 175 -7.06 -7.66 -16.08
CA GLU A 175 -6.44 -6.76 -17.07
C GLU A 175 -7.46 -6.13 -18.04
N THR A 176 -8.52 -6.88 -18.40
CA THR A 176 -9.62 -6.38 -19.23
C THR A 176 -10.39 -5.24 -18.54
N GLU A 177 -10.61 -5.34 -17.23
CA GLU A 177 -11.31 -4.33 -16.43
C GLU A 177 -10.42 -3.13 -16.11
N LYS A 178 -9.11 -3.33 -15.92
CA LYS A 178 -8.12 -2.25 -15.72
C LYS A 178 -7.97 -1.36 -16.94
N LYS A 179 -7.93 -1.96 -18.13
CA LYS A 179 -7.62 -1.28 -19.40
C LYS A 179 -8.39 0.04 -19.60
N PRO A 180 -9.74 0.09 -19.54
CA PRO A 180 -10.47 1.35 -19.74
C PRO A 180 -10.18 2.41 -18.67
N ILE A 181 -9.88 1.99 -17.43
CA ILE A 181 -9.53 2.91 -16.33
C ILE A 181 -8.16 3.53 -16.58
N ILE A 182 -7.18 2.70 -16.94
CA ILE A 182 -5.81 3.13 -17.26
C ILE A 182 -5.82 4.08 -18.46
N GLU A 183 -6.54 3.74 -19.54
CA GLU A 183 -6.66 4.62 -20.72
C GLU A 183 -7.23 5.99 -20.37
N LYS A 184 -8.27 6.03 -19.52
CA LYS A 184 -8.86 7.27 -19.03
C LYS A 184 -7.87 8.12 -18.23
N ILE A 185 -7.06 7.48 -17.37
CA ILE A 185 -6.05 8.19 -16.56
C ILE A 185 -4.92 8.70 -17.46
N LEU A 186 -4.42 7.88 -18.39
CA LEU A 186 -3.38 8.26 -19.35
C LEU A 186 -3.80 9.46 -20.20
N ALA A 187 -5.07 9.52 -20.63
CA ALA A 187 -5.60 10.65 -21.39
C ALA A 187 -5.63 11.97 -20.58
N ALA A 188 -5.53 11.90 -19.26
CA ALA A 188 -5.54 13.05 -18.35
C ALA A 188 -4.15 13.42 -17.82
N GLU A 189 -3.06 12.91 -18.44
CA GLU A 189 -1.69 13.25 -18.03
C GLU A 189 -1.46 14.77 -18.04
N PRO A 190 -1.02 15.36 -16.90
CA PRO A 190 -0.69 16.78 -16.84
C PRO A 190 0.47 17.12 -17.78
N LYS A 191 0.33 18.22 -18.52
CA LYS A 191 1.43 18.76 -19.32
C LYS A 191 2.54 19.24 -18.38
N GLN A 192 3.79 18.90 -18.74
CA GLN A 192 5.00 19.37 -18.04
C GLN A 192 5.15 20.89 -18.14
#